data_AF-A0A3D2EXR7-F1
#
_entry.id   AF-A0A3D2EXR7-F1
#
_cell.length_a   1.000
_cell.length_b   1.000
_cell.length_c   1.000
_cell.angle_alpha   90.00
_cell.angle_beta   90.00
_cell.angle_gamma   90.00
#
_symmetry.space_group_name_H-M   'P 1'
#
loop_
_entity.id
_entity.type
_entity.pdbx_description
1 polymer ?
#
loop_
_entity_poly.entity_id
_entity_poly.type
_entity_poly.pdbx_seq_one_letter_code
_entity_poly.pdbx_strand_id
1 'polypeptide(L)'
;IPIRLVVTTVIDEEELESETQRVVSVFERKIALVADSTIAQDKLILHQETAANEGVYLRVVQPIGPTLPVSTEEAIFNALSERTNALVGAESIVLWTDGITGLQALMRMAESDPSRTAGIDNQTIIMITDRSLKTLSRTVRGPFSVLKPDQILITRKEAINPLIAAGNIESFLEDIEQRDIDFLVVDESTTQIRPWNLMSSLVNYMLTHGVSSQIVILLLLLPVIAMIIAFLKQVIGITTFGLYTPSVVALSFLALGWQIGLFFILFILITGYLTRELLKRWRLLYIPRVAIVLTVVSITLLILLGIGASLDITFGRDTIFILLIMSTLAESFLTLKAEEGFIGATIGIGETILAALICVLIVSRPFLQSFLLAYPEVILLTIVVDAALGKWTGLRLVEYFRFKEVLSHLQEE
;
A
#
# COMPACT_ATOMS: atom_id res chain seq x y z
N ILE A 1 0.50 37.66 -21.36
CA ILE A 1 0.84 39.10 -21.42
C ILE A 1 2.33 39.26 -21.14
N PRO A 2 3.16 39.61 -22.15
CA PRO A 2 4.56 39.94 -21.92
C PRO A 2 4.68 41.31 -21.26
N ILE A 3 5.25 41.36 -20.06
CA ILE A 3 5.60 42.59 -19.37
C ILE A 3 7.07 42.88 -19.70
N ARG A 4 7.31 43.93 -20.47
CA ARG A 4 8.65 44.43 -20.79
C ARG A 4 8.97 45.56 -19.82
N LEU A 5 10.02 45.39 -19.02
CA LEU A 5 10.50 46.41 -18.09
C LEU A 5 11.88 46.87 -18.58
N VAL A 6 11.93 48.10 -19.07
CA VAL A 6 13.16 48.77 -19.52
C VAL A 6 13.54 49.79 -18.47
N VAL A 7 14.75 49.68 -17.93
CA VAL A 7 15.33 50.64 -16.99
C VAL A 7 16.48 51.33 -17.69
N THR A 8 16.31 52.62 -17.97
CA THR A 8 17.36 53.47 -18.54
C THR A 8 18.00 54.27 -17.41
N THR A 9 19.31 54.16 -17.24
CA THR A 9 20.08 54.93 -16.26
C THR A 9 21.22 55.64 -16.96
N VAL A 10 21.47 56.90 -16.63
CA VAL A 10 22.61 57.66 -17.16
C VAL A 10 23.71 57.66 -16.10
N ILE A 11 24.88 57.11 -16.45
CA ILE A 11 26.08 57.16 -15.61
C ILE A 11 27.20 57.71 -16.49
N ASP A 12 27.88 58.77 -16.03
CA ASP A 12 29.00 59.42 -16.75
C ASP A 12 28.68 59.85 -18.20
N GLU A 13 27.52 60.49 -18.43
CA GLU A 13 27.03 60.94 -19.75
C GLU A 13 26.72 59.83 -20.78
N GLU A 14 26.80 58.55 -20.39
CA GLU A 14 26.36 57.41 -21.20
C GLU A 14 25.00 56.86 -20.71
N GLU A 15 24.04 56.73 -21.63
CA GLU A 15 22.75 56.07 -21.39
C GLU A 15 22.94 54.53 -21.38
N LEU A 16 22.74 53.92 -20.22
CA LEU A 16 22.73 52.47 -20.04
C LEU A 16 21.29 51.98 -19.94
N GLU A 17 20.83 51.25 -20.95
CA GLU A 17 19.54 50.56 -20.94
C GLU A 17 19.70 49.11 -20.48
N SER A 18 18.92 48.73 -19.46
CA SER A 18 18.78 47.36 -19.01
C SER A 18 17.34 46.91 -19.21
N GLU A 19 17.13 45.86 -20.00
CA GLU A 19 15.82 45.32 -20.30
C GLU A 19 15.63 43.95 -19.64
N THR A 20 14.49 43.75 -18.98
CA THR A 20 14.00 42.44 -18.58
C THR A 20 12.59 42.21 -19.14
N GLN A 21 12.36 41.01 -19.68
CA GLN A 21 11.04 40.59 -20.15
C GLN A 21 10.50 39.49 -19.26
N ARG A 22 9.27 39.65 -18.78
CA ARG A 22 8.57 38.66 -17.96
C ARG A 22 7.22 38.34 -18.58
N VAL A 23 7.04 37.09 -19.00
CA VAL A 23 5.76 36.63 -19.56
C VAL A 23 4.84 36.24 -18.41
N VAL A 24 3.71 36.92 -18.29
CA VAL A 24 2.64 36.55 -17.36
C VAL A 24 1.57 35.81 -18.14
N SER A 25 1.41 34.52 -17.89
CA SER A 25 0.33 33.70 -18.46
C SER A 25 -0.85 33.70 -17.50
N VAL A 26 -2.04 34.03 -18.01
CA VAL A 26 -3.30 33.98 -17.26
C VAL A 26 -4.09 32.83 -17.86
N PHE A 27 -4.57 31.93 -17.01
CA PHE A 27 -5.33 30.76 -17.39
C PHE A 27 -6.77 30.92 -16.91
N GLU A 28 -7.72 30.41 -17.69
CA GLU A 28 -9.16 30.54 -17.38
C GLU A 28 -9.60 29.51 -16.34
N ARG A 29 -8.94 28.35 -16.32
CA ARG A 29 -9.30 27.21 -15.48
C ARG A 29 -8.08 26.71 -14.73
N LYS A 30 -8.32 26.14 -13.54
CA LYS A 30 -7.28 25.50 -12.71
C LYS A 30 -7.69 24.07 -12.42
N ILE A 31 -6.80 23.13 -12.74
CA ILE A 31 -6.97 21.71 -12.41
C ILE A 31 -5.81 21.29 -11.52
N ALA A 32 -6.11 20.63 -10.40
CA ALA A 32 -5.07 20.06 -9.55
C ALA A 32 -4.91 18.57 -9.86
N LEU A 33 -3.71 18.14 -10.25
CA LEU A 33 -3.38 16.74 -10.53
C LEU A 33 -2.50 16.20 -9.42
N VAL A 34 -2.99 15.20 -8.70
CA VAL A 34 -2.23 14.43 -7.71
C VAL A 34 -1.78 13.14 -8.37
N ALA A 35 -0.47 12.99 -8.56
CA ALA A 35 0.13 11.87 -9.25
C ALA A 35 0.97 11.02 -8.30
N ASP A 36 0.92 9.70 -8.48
CA ASP A 36 1.85 8.79 -7.81
C ASP A 36 3.29 8.95 -8.34
N SER A 37 4.26 8.66 -7.49
CA SER A 37 5.70 8.56 -7.78
C SER A 37 6.05 7.60 -8.93
N THR A 38 5.16 6.66 -9.25
CA THR A 38 5.31 5.70 -10.36
C THR A 38 5.16 6.34 -11.75
N ILE A 39 4.55 7.52 -11.84
CA ILE A 39 4.34 8.23 -13.11
C ILE A 39 5.57 9.06 -13.44
N ALA A 40 6.14 8.84 -14.63
CA ALA A 40 7.33 9.55 -15.10
C ALA A 40 7.09 11.08 -15.18
N GLN A 41 8.04 11.87 -14.68
CA GLN A 41 7.95 13.33 -14.66
C GLN A 41 7.80 13.92 -16.08
N ASP A 42 8.48 13.35 -17.07
CA ASP A 42 8.38 13.78 -18.47
C ASP A 42 6.93 13.74 -19.00
N LYS A 43 6.18 12.71 -18.59
CA LYS A 43 4.77 12.57 -18.96
C LYS A 43 3.90 13.63 -18.29
N LEU A 44 4.18 13.96 -17.03
CA LEU A 44 3.46 15.00 -16.30
C LEU A 44 3.73 16.38 -16.92
N ILE A 45 4.97 16.66 -17.31
CA ILE A 45 5.35 17.90 -18.00
C ILE A 45 4.60 18.01 -19.34
N LEU A 46 4.53 16.94 -20.13
CA LEU A 46 3.77 16.94 -21.39
C LEU A 46 2.28 17.27 -21.18
N HIS A 47 1.66 16.72 -20.13
CA HIS A 47 0.27 17.06 -19.80
C HIS A 47 0.12 18.51 -19.31
N GLN A 48 1.13 19.07 -18.63
CA GLN A 48 1.13 20.48 -18.24
C GLN A 48 1.25 21.41 -19.45
N GLU A 49 2.10 21.08 -20.42
CA GLU A 49 2.23 21.84 -21.67
C GLU A 49 0.94 21.77 -22.50
N THR A 50 0.35 20.57 -22.61
CA THR A 50 -0.93 20.38 -23.31
C THR A 50 -2.04 21.19 -22.64
N ALA A 51 -2.13 21.15 -21.31
CA ALA A 51 -3.10 21.95 -20.56
C ALA A 51 -2.87 23.45 -20.74
N ALA A 52 -1.61 23.90 -20.74
CA ALA A 52 -1.30 25.31 -20.94
C ALA A 52 -1.73 25.81 -22.33
N ASN A 53 -1.61 24.96 -23.36
CA ASN A 53 -2.07 25.28 -24.72
C ASN A 53 -3.60 25.38 -24.82
N GLU A 54 -4.32 24.59 -24.03
CA GLU A 54 -5.80 24.61 -23.91
C GLU A 54 -6.30 25.65 -22.89
N GLY A 55 -5.44 26.53 -22.38
CA GLY A 55 -5.84 27.59 -21.44
C GLY A 55 -6.09 27.13 -19.99
N VAL A 56 -5.66 25.91 -19.64
CA VAL A 56 -5.82 25.29 -18.32
C VAL A 56 -4.52 25.33 -17.51
N TYR A 57 -4.57 25.86 -16.29
CA TYR A 57 -3.46 25.79 -15.34
C TYR A 57 -3.46 24.44 -14.61
N LEU A 58 -2.68 23.48 -15.13
CA LEU A 58 -2.51 22.17 -14.51
C LEU A 58 -1.44 22.19 -13.42
N ARG A 59 -1.86 22.12 -12.15
CA ARG A 59 -0.95 22.09 -11.01
C ARG A 59 -0.70 20.65 -10.55
N VAL A 60 0.53 20.17 -10.73
CA VAL A 60 0.91 18.80 -10.37
C VAL A 60 1.48 18.72 -8.95
N VAL A 61 0.97 17.78 -8.17
CA VAL A 61 1.49 17.39 -6.86
C VAL A 61 1.93 15.92 -6.95
N GLN A 62 3.23 15.69 -6.77
CA GLN A 62 3.84 14.36 -6.77
C GLN A 62 4.84 14.29 -5.61
N PRO A 63 4.91 13.16 -4.87
CA PRO A 63 5.94 12.96 -3.85
C PRO A 63 7.35 12.98 -4.41
N ILE A 64 8.32 13.40 -3.60
CA ILE A 64 9.74 13.46 -3.98
C ILE A 64 10.38 12.09 -3.68
N GLY A 65 10.88 11.42 -4.71
CA GLY A 65 11.62 10.15 -4.59
C GLY A 65 10.78 8.88 -4.74
N PRO A 66 11.41 7.69 -4.84
CA PRO A 66 10.71 6.42 -4.94
C PRO A 66 10.03 6.11 -3.60
N THR A 67 8.72 5.85 -3.64
CA THR A 67 7.95 5.49 -2.44
C THR A 67 7.74 3.98 -2.37
N LEU A 68 7.84 3.41 -1.16
CA LEU A 68 7.43 2.03 -0.94
C LEU A 68 5.90 1.99 -1.00
N PRO A 69 5.26 0.88 -1.47
CA PRO A 69 3.80 0.78 -1.54
C PRO A 69 3.07 1.09 -0.22
N VAL A 70 3.73 0.89 0.91
CA VAL A 70 3.20 1.14 2.27
C VAL A 70 3.35 2.61 2.67
N SER A 71 4.34 3.32 2.13
CA SER A 71 4.55 4.76 2.37
C SER A 71 3.96 5.65 1.28
N THR A 72 3.38 5.10 0.21
CA THR A 72 2.80 5.90 -0.89
C THR A 72 1.68 6.82 -0.42
N GLU A 73 0.78 6.35 0.45
CA GLU A 73 -0.27 7.21 1.04
C GLU A 73 0.34 8.36 1.84
N GLU A 74 1.32 8.06 2.71
CA GLU A 74 1.98 9.03 3.57
C GLU A 74 2.81 10.04 2.78
N ALA A 75 3.49 9.59 1.73
CA ALA A 75 4.26 10.43 0.84
C ALA A 75 3.37 11.39 0.04
N ILE A 76 2.21 10.93 -0.43
CA ILE A 76 1.20 11.79 -1.08
C ILE A 76 0.62 12.77 -0.08
N PHE A 77 0.26 12.31 1.13
CA PHE A 77 -0.23 13.17 2.20
C PHE A 77 0.76 14.29 2.55
N ASN A 78 2.05 13.98 2.67
CA ASN A 78 3.10 14.97 2.91
C ASN A 78 3.22 15.96 1.74
N ALA A 79 3.22 15.46 0.49
CA ALA A 79 3.29 16.30 -0.69
C ALA A 79 2.08 17.27 -0.82
N LEU A 80 0.88 16.79 -0.48
CA LEU A 80 -0.34 17.61 -0.43
C LEU A 80 -0.29 18.65 0.70
N SER A 81 0.22 18.25 1.87
CA SER A 81 0.34 19.12 3.05
C SER A 81 1.36 20.23 2.84
N GLU A 82 2.46 19.97 2.13
CA GLU A 82 3.46 20.98 1.75
C GLU A 82 2.94 21.93 0.65
N ARG A 83 2.10 21.43 -0.27
CA ARG A 83 1.60 22.18 -1.43
C ARG A 83 0.11 22.45 -1.37
N THR A 84 -0.42 22.86 -0.21
CA THR A 84 -1.88 23.08 -0.02
C THR A 84 -2.48 24.07 -1.04
N ASN A 85 -1.73 25.11 -1.42
CA ASN A 85 -2.15 26.09 -2.42
C ASN A 85 -2.41 25.50 -3.82
N ALA A 86 -1.95 24.27 -4.08
CA ALA A 86 -2.19 23.58 -5.33
C ALA A 86 -3.68 23.25 -5.52
N LEU A 87 -4.39 22.91 -4.44
CA LEU A 87 -5.79 22.50 -4.48
C LEU A 87 -6.77 23.67 -4.42
N VAL A 88 -6.41 24.73 -3.68
CA VAL A 88 -7.29 25.89 -3.46
C VAL A 88 -7.65 26.58 -4.78
N GLY A 89 -8.94 26.72 -5.08
CA GLY A 89 -9.43 27.37 -6.30
C GLY A 89 -9.28 26.55 -7.58
N ALA A 90 -9.02 25.24 -7.47
CA ALA A 90 -9.18 24.32 -8.59
C ALA A 90 -10.68 24.10 -8.90
N GLU A 91 -11.02 23.89 -10.17
CA GLU A 91 -12.37 23.49 -10.59
C GLU A 91 -12.60 22.00 -10.33
N SER A 92 -11.56 21.20 -10.58
CA SER A 92 -11.55 19.75 -10.35
C SER A 92 -10.23 19.27 -9.78
N ILE A 93 -10.29 18.20 -8.99
CA ILE A 93 -9.12 17.50 -8.47
C ILE A 93 -9.01 16.16 -9.16
N VAL A 94 -7.91 15.94 -9.88
CA VAL A 94 -7.62 14.69 -10.58
C VAL A 94 -6.65 13.87 -9.73
N LEU A 95 -7.08 12.67 -9.36
CA LEU A 95 -6.30 11.69 -8.62
C LEU A 95 -5.80 10.61 -9.56
N TRP A 96 -4.55 10.73 -10.03
CA TRP A 96 -3.89 9.70 -10.81
C TRP A 96 -2.97 8.87 -9.91
N THR A 97 -3.61 8.00 -9.14
CA THR A 97 -2.96 7.20 -8.10
C THR A 97 -3.45 5.76 -8.17
N ASP A 98 -2.67 4.82 -7.65
CA ASP A 98 -3.08 3.43 -7.62
C ASP A 98 -4.25 3.21 -6.65
N GLY A 99 -5.39 2.75 -7.18
CA GLY A 99 -6.61 2.50 -6.40
C GLY A 99 -7.21 3.75 -5.76
N ILE A 100 -7.38 3.72 -4.43
CA ILE A 100 -7.98 4.80 -3.62
C ILE A 100 -6.95 5.59 -2.81
N THR A 101 -5.66 5.35 -3.03
CA THR A 101 -4.57 5.90 -2.20
C THR A 101 -4.56 7.44 -2.21
N GLY A 102 -4.71 8.07 -3.38
CA GLY A 102 -4.78 9.53 -3.48
C GLY A 102 -6.01 10.11 -2.77
N LEU A 103 -7.13 9.38 -2.81
CA LEU A 103 -8.37 9.79 -2.16
C LEU A 103 -8.26 9.69 -0.64
N GLN A 104 -7.52 8.70 -0.13
CA GLN A 104 -7.20 8.56 1.30
C GLN A 104 -6.23 9.62 1.80
N ALA A 105 -5.21 9.94 1.01
CA ALA A 105 -4.30 11.04 1.33
C ALA A 105 -5.06 12.38 1.40
N LEU A 106 -6.01 12.61 0.49
CA LEU A 106 -6.91 13.78 0.55
C LEU A 106 -7.82 13.76 1.79
N MET A 107 -8.45 12.63 2.13
CA MET A 107 -9.23 12.51 3.37
C MET A 107 -8.41 12.85 4.60
N ARG A 108 -7.21 12.26 4.73
CA ARG A 108 -6.33 12.48 5.88
C ARG A 108 -5.90 13.94 5.98
N MET A 109 -5.65 14.60 4.84
CA MET A 109 -5.38 16.04 4.79
C MET A 109 -6.59 16.85 5.26
N ALA A 110 -7.79 16.51 4.79
CA ALA A 110 -9.03 17.15 5.20
C ALA A 110 -9.31 17.00 6.71
N GLU A 111 -9.05 15.82 7.27
CA GLU A 111 -9.17 15.55 8.71
C GLU A 111 -8.13 16.31 9.54
N SER A 112 -6.91 16.46 9.02
CA SER A 112 -5.80 17.09 9.75
C SER A 112 -5.98 18.60 9.95
N ASP A 113 -6.64 19.28 9.01
CA ASP A 113 -6.87 20.72 9.08
C ASP A 113 -8.21 21.10 8.38
N PRO A 114 -9.31 21.21 9.14
CA PRO A 114 -10.63 21.57 8.62
C PRO A 114 -10.69 22.95 7.95
N SER A 115 -9.70 23.83 8.17
CA SER A 115 -9.65 25.12 7.46
C SER A 115 -9.16 24.96 6.01
N ARG A 116 -8.48 23.85 5.71
CA ARG A 116 -7.98 23.51 4.37
C ARG A 116 -9.00 22.77 3.50
N THR A 117 -10.15 22.36 4.06
CA THR A 117 -11.24 21.69 3.32
C THR A 117 -12.16 22.64 2.59
N ALA A 118 -12.15 23.93 2.94
CA ALA A 118 -13.03 24.96 2.36
C ALA A 118 -12.86 25.16 0.84
N GLY A 119 -11.83 24.55 0.24
CA GLY A 119 -11.62 24.50 -1.21
C GLY A 119 -11.68 23.10 -1.80
N ILE A 120 -12.32 22.13 -1.14
CA ILE A 120 -12.57 20.75 -1.61
C ILE A 120 -14.07 20.43 -1.53
N ASP A 121 -14.77 21.04 -0.56
CA ASP A 121 -16.24 21.02 -0.49
C ASP A 121 -16.83 21.56 -1.81
N ASN A 122 -17.79 20.84 -2.38
CA ASN A 122 -18.43 21.13 -3.67
C ASN A 122 -17.48 21.13 -4.90
N GLN A 123 -16.44 20.30 -4.89
CA GLN A 123 -15.64 20.06 -6.10
C GLN A 123 -15.93 18.69 -6.71
N THR A 124 -15.70 18.57 -8.02
CA THR A 124 -15.68 17.27 -8.69
C THR A 124 -14.30 16.63 -8.53
N ILE A 125 -14.26 15.44 -7.93
CA ILE A 125 -13.03 14.65 -7.81
C ILE A 125 -13.04 13.58 -8.90
N ILE A 126 -11.98 13.55 -9.72
CA ILE A 126 -11.83 12.60 -10.83
C ILE A 126 -10.72 11.63 -10.49
N MET A 127 -11.07 10.37 -10.27
CA MET A 127 -10.12 9.31 -9.95
C MET A 127 -9.77 8.51 -11.20
N ILE A 128 -8.49 8.54 -11.55
CA ILE A 128 -7.93 7.84 -12.70
C ILE A 128 -7.25 6.57 -12.23
N THR A 129 -7.75 5.43 -12.70
CA THR A 129 -7.31 4.13 -12.19
C THR A 129 -7.36 3.03 -13.24
N ASP A 130 -6.34 2.17 -13.24
CA ASP A 130 -6.34 0.93 -14.02
C ASP A 130 -7.09 -0.21 -13.29
N ARG A 131 -7.56 -0.01 -12.05
CA ARG A 131 -8.28 -1.04 -11.26
C ARG A 131 -9.77 -1.15 -11.65
N SER A 132 -10.47 -2.15 -11.10
CA SER A 132 -11.91 -2.37 -11.34
C SER A 132 -12.74 -1.18 -10.82
N LEU A 133 -13.40 -0.46 -11.74
CA LEU A 133 -14.29 0.67 -11.45
C LEU A 133 -15.42 0.29 -10.48
N LYS A 134 -16.02 -0.89 -10.70
CA LYS A 134 -17.13 -1.42 -9.87
C LYS A 134 -16.69 -1.76 -8.44
N THR A 135 -15.44 -2.20 -8.26
CA THR A 135 -14.89 -2.49 -6.94
C THR A 135 -14.60 -1.18 -6.21
N LEU A 136 -13.99 -0.23 -6.89
CA LEU A 136 -13.64 1.08 -6.35
C LEU A 136 -14.85 1.93 -5.98
N SER A 137 -15.93 1.89 -6.77
CA SER A 137 -17.16 2.66 -6.46
C SER A 137 -17.80 2.29 -5.12
N ARG A 138 -17.55 1.08 -4.61
CA ARG A 138 -17.97 0.68 -3.26
C ARG A 138 -17.04 1.21 -2.18
N THR A 139 -15.74 1.27 -2.45
CA THR A 139 -14.71 1.74 -1.50
C THR A 139 -14.61 3.26 -1.40
N VAL A 140 -14.99 3.97 -2.46
CA VAL A 140 -15.01 5.44 -2.56
C VAL A 140 -16.11 6.06 -1.68
N ARG A 141 -17.09 5.27 -1.23
CA ARG A 141 -18.18 5.71 -0.34
C ARG A 141 -17.70 6.31 0.99
N GLY A 142 -16.69 5.69 1.61
CA GLY A 142 -16.09 6.21 2.85
C GLY A 142 -15.55 7.62 2.64
N PRO A 143 -14.61 7.81 1.69
CA PRO A 143 -14.13 9.14 1.34
C PRO A 143 -15.16 10.15 0.89
N PHE A 144 -16.16 9.72 0.12
CA PHE A 144 -17.28 10.59 -0.27
C PHE A 144 -17.97 11.21 0.95
N SER A 145 -18.22 10.42 2.00
CA SER A 145 -18.90 10.90 3.19
C SER A 145 -18.09 11.89 4.06
N VAL A 146 -16.76 11.83 3.97
CA VAL A 146 -15.85 12.73 4.72
C VAL A 146 -15.59 14.00 3.92
N LEU A 147 -15.21 13.85 2.65
CA LEU A 147 -14.83 14.97 1.77
C LEU A 147 -16.04 15.75 1.25
N LYS A 148 -17.23 15.13 1.23
CA LYS A 148 -18.48 15.70 0.69
C LYS A 148 -18.30 16.46 -0.64
N PRO A 149 -17.66 15.85 -1.66
CA PRO A 149 -17.61 16.45 -2.98
C PRO A 149 -18.99 16.42 -3.63
N ASP A 150 -19.20 17.23 -4.68
CA ASP A 150 -20.45 17.20 -5.47
C ASP A 150 -20.64 15.82 -6.10
N GLN A 151 -19.55 15.25 -6.64
CA GLN A 151 -19.51 13.93 -7.26
C GLN A 151 -18.08 13.40 -7.29
N ILE A 152 -17.93 12.07 -7.24
CA ILE A 152 -16.65 11.40 -7.53
C ILE A 152 -16.78 10.60 -8.81
N LEU A 153 -16.08 11.01 -9.84
CA LEU A 153 -15.99 10.30 -11.11
C LEU A 153 -14.80 9.34 -11.08
N ILE A 154 -15.03 8.07 -11.38
CA ILE A 154 -13.97 7.08 -11.53
C ILE A 154 -13.85 6.73 -13.01
N THR A 155 -12.66 6.90 -13.59
CA THR A 155 -12.42 6.67 -15.02
C THR A 155 -11.00 6.15 -15.28
N ARG A 156 -10.66 6.01 -16.56
CA ARG A 156 -9.38 5.51 -17.07
C ARG A 156 -8.44 6.66 -17.46
N LYS A 157 -7.15 6.34 -17.66
CA LYS A 157 -6.12 7.34 -17.99
C LYS A 157 -6.32 8.03 -19.34
N GLU A 158 -7.07 7.39 -20.23
CA GLU A 158 -7.47 7.91 -21.54
C GLU A 158 -8.35 9.16 -21.39
N ALA A 159 -8.99 9.36 -20.23
CA ALA A 159 -9.84 10.52 -19.94
C ALA A 159 -9.06 11.80 -19.59
N ILE A 160 -7.73 11.77 -19.40
CA ILE A 160 -6.95 12.97 -19.06
C ILE A 160 -7.03 14.03 -20.16
N ASN A 161 -6.85 13.61 -21.41
CA ASN A 161 -6.84 14.56 -22.53
C ASN A 161 -8.24 15.14 -22.79
N PRO A 162 -9.32 14.34 -22.83
CA PRO A 162 -10.69 14.88 -22.86
C PRO A 162 -10.98 15.83 -21.70
N LEU A 163 -10.50 15.55 -20.48
CA LEU A 163 -10.72 16.43 -19.32
C LEU A 163 -10.08 17.80 -19.49
N ILE A 164 -8.86 17.83 -20.03
CA ILE A 164 -8.12 19.06 -20.28
C ILE A 164 -8.79 19.88 -21.40
N ALA A 165 -9.27 19.21 -22.45
CA ALA A 165 -9.90 19.85 -23.60
C ALA A 165 -11.34 20.32 -23.33
N ALA A 166 -12.10 19.60 -22.50
CA ALA A 166 -13.49 19.91 -22.23
C ALA A 166 -13.63 21.17 -21.37
N GLY A 167 -14.45 22.14 -21.79
CA GLY A 167 -14.62 23.42 -21.09
C GLY A 167 -15.34 23.32 -19.74
N ASN A 168 -16.13 22.26 -19.52
CA ASN A 168 -16.84 22.00 -18.28
C ASN A 168 -16.98 20.48 -18.03
N ILE A 169 -17.43 20.09 -16.85
CA ILE A 169 -17.57 18.68 -16.46
C ILE A 169 -18.65 17.93 -17.27
N GLU A 170 -19.71 18.63 -17.69
CA GLU A 170 -20.81 18.04 -18.48
C GLU A 170 -20.34 17.66 -19.90
N SER A 171 -19.67 18.59 -20.60
CA SER A 171 -19.04 18.33 -21.90
C SER A 171 -17.96 17.25 -21.79
N PHE A 172 -17.26 17.18 -20.67
CA PHE A 172 -16.30 16.12 -20.43
C PHE A 172 -16.98 14.74 -20.34
N LEU A 173 -18.10 14.63 -19.63
CA LEU A 173 -18.87 13.37 -19.53
C LEU A 173 -19.41 12.93 -20.90
N GLU A 174 -19.90 13.86 -21.71
CA GLU A 174 -20.34 13.58 -23.08
C GLU A 174 -19.16 13.09 -23.96
N ASP A 175 -18.00 13.75 -23.86
CA ASP A 175 -16.80 13.40 -24.63
C ASP A 175 -16.26 12.00 -24.27
N ILE A 176 -16.23 11.63 -23.00
CA ILE A 176 -15.77 10.30 -22.58
C ILE A 176 -16.77 9.20 -22.96
N GLU A 177 -18.07 9.50 -22.93
CA GLU A 177 -19.12 8.58 -23.38
C GLU A 177 -19.04 8.35 -24.90
N GLN A 178 -18.85 9.41 -25.69
CA GLN A 178 -18.66 9.30 -27.14
C GLN A 178 -17.39 8.51 -27.52
N ARG A 179 -16.36 8.57 -26.68
CA ARG A 179 -15.08 7.86 -26.89
C ARG A 179 -15.08 6.44 -26.32
N ASP A 180 -16.21 5.93 -25.81
CA ASP A 180 -16.35 4.61 -25.21
C ASP A 180 -15.34 4.36 -24.08
N ILE A 181 -15.06 5.39 -23.28
CA ILE A 181 -14.15 5.31 -22.13
C ILE A 181 -14.98 4.93 -20.91
N ASP A 182 -14.69 3.77 -20.30
CA ASP A 182 -15.39 3.35 -19.09
C ASP A 182 -15.33 4.41 -17.98
N PHE A 183 -16.48 4.79 -17.44
CA PHE A 183 -16.57 5.67 -16.28
C PHE A 183 -17.69 5.24 -15.33
N LEU A 184 -17.58 5.69 -14.07
CA LEU A 184 -18.59 5.46 -13.04
C LEU A 184 -18.68 6.68 -12.13
N VAL A 185 -19.88 7.25 -12.01
CA VAL A 185 -20.17 8.39 -11.13
C VAL A 185 -20.67 7.90 -9.77
N VAL A 186 -20.05 8.37 -8.68
CA VAL A 186 -20.44 8.07 -7.31
C VAL A 186 -20.97 9.34 -6.65
N ASP A 187 -22.28 9.34 -6.39
CA ASP A 187 -23.02 10.43 -5.73
C ASP A 187 -23.72 9.97 -4.44
N GLU A 188 -24.26 10.92 -3.69
CA GLU A 188 -24.95 10.71 -2.41
C GLU A 188 -26.08 9.67 -2.49
N SER A 189 -26.78 9.60 -3.63
CA SER A 189 -27.88 8.66 -3.89
C SER A 189 -27.42 7.20 -3.93
N THR A 190 -26.17 6.94 -4.33
CA THR A 190 -25.61 5.59 -4.46
C THR A 190 -25.21 5.02 -3.11
N THR A 191 -25.02 5.86 -2.08
CA THR A 191 -24.42 5.53 -0.78
C THR A 191 -25.34 4.84 0.24
N GLN A 192 -26.64 4.64 -0.05
CA GLN A 192 -27.60 4.14 0.94
C GLN A 192 -27.19 2.78 1.59
N ILE A 193 -27.34 2.72 2.92
CA ILE A 193 -26.95 1.59 3.78
C ILE A 193 -27.98 0.46 3.65
N ARG A 194 -27.55 -0.76 3.32
CA ARG A 194 -28.38 -1.98 3.34
C ARG A 194 -28.04 -2.84 4.58
N PRO A 195 -29.02 -3.53 5.21
CA PRO A 195 -28.81 -4.26 6.47
C PRO A 195 -27.85 -5.46 6.39
N TRP A 196 -27.70 -6.09 5.22
CA TRP A 196 -26.69 -7.14 5.00
C TRP A 196 -25.24 -6.63 4.90
N ASN A 197 -25.04 -5.30 4.90
CA ASN A 197 -23.76 -4.64 4.66
C ASN A 197 -23.06 -4.24 5.98
N LEU A 198 -23.34 -4.93 7.11
CA LEU A 198 -22.86 -4.59 8.46
C LEU A 198 -21.34 -4.44 8.54
N MET A 199 -20.59 -5.39 7.98
CA MET A 199 -19.12 -5.32 7.95
C MET A 199 -18.62 -4.19 7.06
N SER A 200 -19.27 -3.97 5.91
CA SER A 200 -18.95 -2.83 5.03
C SER A 200 -19.25 -1.49 5.72
N SER A 201 -20.32 -1.41 6.52
CA SER A 201 -20.62 -0.23 7.33
C SER A 201 -19.57 0.01 8.42
N LEU A 202 -19.08 -1.04 9.07
CA LEU A 202 -18.03 -0.93 10.09
C LEU A 202 -16.69 -0.49 9.48
N VAL A 203 -16.31 -1.10 8.35
CA VAL A 203 -15.11 -0.71 7.60
C VAL A 203 -15.21 0.74 7.16
N ASN A 204 -16.33 1.15 6.56
CA ASN A 204 -16.54 2.55 6.18
C ASN A 204 -16.49 3.46 7.41
N TYR A 205 -17.14 3.10 8.52
CA TYR A 205 -17.09 3.87 9.76
C TYR A 205 -15.65 4.04 10.30
N MET A 206 -14.83 2.99 10.27
CA MET A 206 -13.43 3.08 10.68
C MET A 206 -12.64 4.02 9.76
N LEU A 207 -12.82 3.89 8.45
CA LEU A 207 -12.16 4.75 7.47
C LEU A 207 -12.58 6.22 7.61
N THR A 208 -13.84 6.49 7.96
CA THR A 208 -14.36 7.86 8.12
C THR A 208 -13.99 8.51 9.46
N HIS A 209 -13.46 7.74 10.41
CA HIS A 209 -13.00 8.23 11.72
C HIS A 209 -11.46 8.17 11.81
N GLY A 210 -10.76 8.27 10.68
CA GLY A 210 -9.30 8.41 10.61
C GLY A 210 -8.50 7.12 10.78
N VAL A 211 -9.11 5.93 10.69
CA VAL A 211 -8.33 4.68 10.64
C VAL A 211 -7.77 4.50 9.22
N SER A 212 -6.44 4.42 9.09
CA SER A 212 -5.80 4.15 7.81
C SER A 212 -6.34 2.85 7.20
N SER A 213 -6.58 2.90 5.89
CA SER A 213 -7.07 1.75 5.14
C SER A 213 -6.13 0.57 5.19
N GLN A 214 -4.82 0.81 5.32
CA GLN A 214 -3.83 -0.24 5.40
C GLN A 214 -4.01 -1.08 6.66
N ILE A 215 -4.37 -0.46 7.79
CA ILE A 215 -4.68 -1.16 9.04
C ILE A 215 -5.92 -2.03 8.85
N VAL A 216 -6.95 -1.49 8.19
CA VAL A 216 -8.17 -2.24 7.88
C VAL A 216 -7.86 -3.43 6.97
N ILE A 217 -7.13 -3.22 5.87
CA ILE A 217 -6.70 -4.28 4.95
C ILE A 217 -5.95 -5.36 5.73
N LEU A 218 -4.97 -4.99 6.56
CA LEU A 218 -4.16 -5.96 7.32
C LEU A 218 -5.02 -6.80 8.27
N LEU A 219 -6.01 -6.18 8.93
CA LEU A 219 -6.97 -6.88 9.79
C LEU A 219 -7.87 -7.82 8.98
N LEU A 220 -8.38 -7.36 7.84
CA LEU A 220 -9.23 -8.17 6.95
C LEU A 220 -8.46 -9.35 6.32
N LEU A 221 -7.15 -9.20 6.13
CA LEU A 221 -6.30 -10.24 5.56
C LEU A 221 -5.88 -11.32 6.56
N LEU A 222 -5.86 -11.03 7.86
CA LEU A 222 -5.43 -11.99 8.88
C LEU A 222 -6.20 -13.33 8.81
N PRO A 223 -7.55 -13.35 8.75
CA PRO A 223 -8.31 -14.58 8.57
C PRO A 223 -8.02 -15.30 7.25
N VAL A 224 -7.79 -14.55 6.17
CA VAL A 224 -7.45 -15.12 4.85
C VAL A 224 -6.07 -15.79 4.89
N ILE A 225 -5.10 -15.14 5.54
CA ILE A 225 -3.76 -15.68 5.75
C ILE A 225 -3.83 -16.97 6.56
N ALA A 226 -4.60 -16.96 7.65
CA ALA A 226 -4.81 -18.15 8.48
C ALA A 226 -5.41 -19.31 7.66
N MET A 227 -6.45 -19.04 6.86
CA MET A 227 -7.07 -20.03 5.99
C MET A 227 -6.09 -20.60 4.96
N ILE A 228 -5.29 -19.75 4.31
CA ILE A 228 -4.26 -20.19 3.35
C ILE A 228 -3.24 -21.10 4.04
N ILE A 229 -2.73 -20.70 5.21
CA ILE A 229 -1.72 -21.50 5.92
C ILE A 229 -2.34 -22.81 6.44
N ALA A 230 -3.58 -22.79 6.93
CA ALA A 230 -4.31 -23.99 7.32
C ALA A 230 -4.44 -24.96 6.14
N PHE A 231 -4.77 -24.44 4.96
CA PHE A 231 -4.81 -25.22 3.72
C PHE A 231 -3.44 -25.80 3.35
N LEU A 232 -2.36 -25.00 3.37
CA LEU A 232 -0.99 -25.49 3.11
C LEU A 232 -0.59 -26.59 4.09
N LYS A 233 -0.96 -26.47 5.37
CA LYS A 233 -0.62 -27.45 6.39
C LYS A 233 -1.43 -28.73 6.29
N GLN A 234 -2.74 -28.63 6.02
CA GLN A 234 -3.63 -29.79 5.99
C GLN A 234 -3.57 -30.54 4.65
N VAL A 235 -3.54 -29.80 3.54
CA VAL A 235 -3.65 -30.38 2.18
C VAL A 235 -2.27 -30.72 1.63
N ILE A 236 -1.32 -29.79 1.70
CA ILE A 236 0.04 -30.06 1.20
C ILE A 236 0.82 -30.89 2.21
N GLY A 237 0.72 -30.58 3.50
CA GLY A 237 1.44 -31.29 4.56
C GLY A 237 2.77 -30.63 4.93
N ILE A 238 2.91 -29.31 4.72
CA ILE A 238 4.11 -28.56 5.11
C ILE A 238 4.25 -28.58 6.63
N THR A 239 5.43 -28.90 7.13
CA THR A 239 5.72 -28.95 8.57
C THR A 239 6.13 -27.58 9.10
N THR A 240 5.20 -26.62 9.03
CA THR A 240 5.40 -25.27 9.59
C THR A 240 5.23 -25.24 11.12
N PHE A 241 5.91 -24.28 11.76
CA PHE A 241 5.77 -24.01 13.19
C PHE A 241 4.40 -23.42 13.53
N GLY A 242 3.47 -24.30 13.92
CA GLY A 242 2.11 -23.90 14.23
C GLY A 242 1.43 -23.18 13.06
N LEU A 243 0.31 -22.52 13.37
CA LEU A 243 -0.40 -21.63 12.46
C LEU A 243 0.01 -20.17 12.68
N TYR A 244 0.29 -19.81 13.94
CA TYR A 244 0.58 -18.45 14.36
C TYR A 244 1.84 -17.89 13.72
N THR A 245 2.95 -18.60 13.82
CA THR A 245 4.26 -18.09 13.40
C THR A 245 4.33 -17.76 11.90
N PRO A 246 3.98 -18.66 10.96
CA PRO A 246 3.93 -18.30 9.55
C PRO A 246 2.94 -17.17 9.25
N SER A 247 1.83 -17.08 9.99
CA SER A 247 0.84 -16.01 9.79
C SER A 247 1.40 -14.64 10.16
N VAL A 248 2.09 -14.53 11.29
CA VAL A 248 2.71 -13.27 11.73
C VAL A 248 3.89 -12.89 10.85
N VAL A 249 4.68 -13.86 10.40
CA VAL A 249 5.74 -13.62 9.40
C VAL A 249 5.15 -13.10 8.10
N ALA A 250 4.05 -13.69 7.62
CA ALA A 250 3.36 -13.23 6.41
C ALA A 250 2.81 -11.80 6.57
N LEU A 251 2.16 -11.49 7.69
CA LEU A 251 1.69 -10.13 8.00
C LEU A 251 2.84 -9.13 8.07
N SER A 252 3.96 -9.53 8.67
CA SER A 252 5.16 -8.70 8.78
C SER A 252 5.77 -8.41 7.41
N PHE A 253 5.81 -9.40 6.52
CA PHE A 253 6.23 -9.23 5.12
C PHE A 253 5.26 -8.37 4.33
N LEU A 254 3.96 -8.44 4.62
CA LEU A 254 2.96 -7.61 3.95
C LEU A 254 3.07 -6.14 4.39
N ALA A 255 3.40 -5.90 5.66
CA ALA A 255 3.57 -4.57 6.22
C ALA A 255 4.93 -3.93 5.91
N LEU A 256 6.02 -4.70 5.84
CA LEU A 256 7.37 -4.18 5.52
C LEU A 256 7.70 -4.23 4.02
N GLY A 257 6.93 -4.99 3.25
CA GLY A 257 7.34 -5.48 1.94
C GLY A 257 8.14 -6.78 2.06
N TRP A 258 7.83 -7.74 1.19
CA TRP A 258 8.37 -9.09 1.28
C TRP A 258 9.90 -9.15 1.12
N GLN A 259 10.50 -8.24 0.34
CA GLN A 259 11.95 -8.18 0.13
C GLN A 259 12.68 -7.74 1.40
N ILE A 260 12.22 -6.62 1.98
CA ILE A 260 12.79 -6.06 3.21
C ILE A 260 12.55 -7.03 4.37
N GLY A 261 11.31 -7.50 4.53
CA GLY A 261 10.96 -8.48 5.56
C GLY A 261 11.80 -9.75 5.48
N LEU A 262 12.00 -10.30 4.28
CA LEU A 262 12.83 -11.49 4.06
C LEU A 262 14.30 -11.25 4.42
N PHE A 263 14.84 -10.09 4.04
CA PHE A 263 16.20 -9.72 4.41
C PHE A 263 16.38 -9.62 5.93
N PHE A 264 15.47 -8.92 6.62
CA PHE A 264 15.52 -8.78 8.08
C PHE A 264 15.39 -10.12 8.80
N ILE A 265 14.41 -10.97 8.43
CA ILE A 265 14.24 -12.27 9.11
C ILE A 265 15.46 -13.16 8.92
N LEU A 266 16.05 -13.18 7.73
CA LEU A 266 17.22 -14.00 7.44
C LEU A 266 18.43 -13.51 8.24
N PHE A 267 18.63 -12.20 8.32
CA PHE A 267 19.74 -11.61 9.08
C PHE A 267 19.60 -11.82 10.59
N ILE A 268 18.39 -11.72 11.12
CA ILE A 268 18.06 -12.05 12.51
C ILE A 268 18.36 -13.53 12.79
N LEU A 269 17.90 -14.44 11.93
CA LEU A 269 18.11 -15.88 12.10
C LEU A 269 19.58 -16.27 12.06
N ILE A 270 20.35 -15.74 11.10
CA ILE A 270 21.78 -15.99 10.98
C ILE A 270 22.52 -15.48 12.22
N THR A 271 22.24 -14.24 12.63
CA THR A 271 22.92 -13.63 13.77
C THR A 271 22.55 -14.31 15.09
N GLY A 272 21.28 -14.65 15.29
CA GLY A 272 20.81 -15.38 16.46
C GLY A 272 21.42 -16.79 16.53
N TYR A 273 21.47 -17.50 15.40
CA TYR A 273 22.13 -18.80 15.31
C TYR A 273 23.63 -18.71 15.62
N LEU A 274 24.35 -17.77 15.01
CA LEU A 274 25.78 -17.58 15.21
C LEU A 274 26.12 -17.26 16.68
N THR A 275 25.32 -16.37 17.29
CA THR A 275 25.45 -16.02 18.71
C THR A 275 25.25 -17.24 19.60
N ARG A 276 24.24 -18.06 19.29
CA ARG A 276 23.98 -19.27 20.06
C ARG A 276 25.11 -20.29 19.94
N GLU A 277 25.67 -20.46 18.75
CA GLU A 277 26.82 -21.35 18.52
C GLU A 277 28.06 -20.87 19.29
N LEU A 278 28.32 -19.56 19.31
CA LEU A 278 29.40 -18.95 20.10
C LEU A 278 29.21 -19.19 21.60
N LEU A 279 27.98 -19.04 22.10
CA LEU A 279 27.65 -19.22 23.52
C LEU A 279 27.63 -20.68 23.98
N LYS A 280 27.53 -21.67 23.07
CA LYS A 280 27.63 -23.10 23.45
C LYS A 280 28.93 -23.41 24.19
N ARG A 281 30.02 -22.71 23.88
CA ARG A 281 31.32 -22.89 24.54
C ARG A 281 31.32 -22.47 26.02
N TRP A 282 30.39 -21.61 26.43
CA TRP A 282 30.43 -20.90 27.73
C TRP A 282 29.62 -21.60 28.84
N ARG A 283 28.99 -22.76 28.57
CA ARG A 283 28.19 -23.56 29.53
C ARG A 283 27.23 -22.73 30.42
N LEU A 284 26.62 -21.70 29.84
CA LEU A 284 25.67 -20.82 30.52
C LEU A 284 24.31 -21.52 30.75
N LEU A 285 23.59 -21.11 31.80
CA LEU A 285 22.18 -21.48 32.01
C LEU A 285 21.30 -21.01 30.82
N TYR A 286 20.19 -21.70 30.60
CA TYR A 286 19.29 -21.45 29.47
C TYR A 286 18.72 -20.03 29.46
N ILE A 287 18.21 -19.53 30.59
CA ILE A 287 17.56 -18.21 30.66
C ILE A 287 18.55 -17.06 30.35
N PRO A 288 19.75 -16.99 30.99
CA PRO A 288 20.74 -15.98 30.62
C PRO A 288 21.23 -16.08 29.18
N ARG A 289 21.30 -17.30 28.62
CA ARG A 289 21.70 -17.52 27.22
C ARG A 289 20.72 -16.86 26.25
N VAL A 290 19.42 -17.07 26.44
CA VAL A 290 18.36 -16.45 25.62
C VAL A 290 18.40 -14.93 25.74
N ALA A 291 18.60 -14.39 26.95
CA ALA A 291 18.72 -12.95 27.15
C ALA A 291 19.91 -12.32 26.38
N ILE A 292 21.06 -13.00 26.36
CA ILE A 292 22.23 -12.55 25.58
C ILE A 292 21.92 -12.60 24.07
N VAL A 293 21.29 -13.67 23.57
CA VAL A 293 20.91 -13.76 22.16
C VAL A 293 19.96 -12.62 21.78
N LEU A 294 18.92 -12.35 22.57
CA LEU A 294 18.02 -11.23 22.36
C LEU A 294 18.75 -9.88 22.36
N THR A 295 19.74 -9.70 23.23
CA THR A 295 20.55 -8.47 23.29
C THR A 295 21.37 -8.28 22.02
N VAL A 296 22.03 -9.35 21.54
CA VAL A 296 22.81 -9.30 20.29
C VAL A 296 21.91 -9.05 19.09
N VAL A 297 20.74 -9.68 19.01
CA VAL A 297 19.77 -9.44 17.93
C VAL A 297 19.25 -7.99 17.98
N SER A 298 18.99 -7.44 19.17
CA SER A 298 18.58 -6.03 19.33
C SER A 298 19.66 -5.06 18.82
N ILE A 299 20.92 -5.27 19.20
CA ILE A 299 22.05 -4.48 18.68
C ILE A 299 22.16 -4.60 17.15
N THR A 300 21.95 -5.81 16.64
CA THR A 300 21.97 -6.10 15.21
C THR A 300 20.88 -5.33 14.46
N LEU A 301 19.67 -5.29 15.00
CA LEU A 301 18.57 -4.50 14.44
C LEU A 301 18.88 -3.00 14.47
N LEU A 302 19.47 -2.50 15.55
CA LEU A 302 19.88 -1.10 15.67
C LEU A 302 20.90 -0.73 14.58
N ILE A 303 21.92 -1.57 14.38
CA ILE A 303 22.92 -1.36 13.32
C ILE A 303 22.26 -1.37 11.94
N LEU A 304 21.36 -2.34 11.70
CA LEU A 304 20.71 -2.49 10.40
C LEU A 304 19.79 -1.31 10.07
N LEU A 305 19.06 -0.79 11.06
CA LEU A 305 18.26 0.42 10.92
C LEU A 305 19.15 1.66 10.70
N GLY A 306 20.29 1.75 11.38
CA GLY A 306 21.27 2.83 11.16
C GLY A 306 21.83 2.84 9.74
N ILE A 307 22.15 1.66 9.20
CA ILE A 307 22.58 1.51 7.80
C ILE A 307 21.43 1.91 6.86
N GLY A 308 20.21 1.45 7.12
CA GLY A 308 19.05 1.82 6.29
C GLY A 308 18.78 3.33 6.27
N ALA A 309 18.93 4.00 7.41
CA ALA A 309 18.79 5.45 7.50
C ALA A 309 19.87 6.19 6.69
N SER A 310 21.09 5.65 6.60
CA SER A 310 22.14 6.22 5.75
C SER A 310 21.92 6.03 4.25
N LEU A 311 21.02 5.12 3.85
CA LEU A 311 20.63 4.85 2.47
C LEU A 311 19.34 5.59 2.06
N ASP A 312 18.92 6.61 2.83
CA ASP A 312 17.68 7.37 2.66
C ASP A 312 16.40 6.48 2.66
N ILE A 313 16.46 5.30 3.29
CA ILE A 313 15.28 4.44 3.45
C ILE A 313 14.44 4.96 4.61
N THR A 314 13.26 5.50 4.29
CA THR A 314 12.30 5.95 5.30
C THR A 314 11.60 4.75 5.93
N PHE A 315 11.90 4.46 7.19
CA PHE A 315 11.15 3.46 7.97
C PHE A 315 9.96 4.12 8.67
N GLY A 316 8.75 3.61 8.42
CA GLY A 316 7.56 4.01 9.17
C GLY A 316 7.67 3.62 10.65
N ARG A 317 6.97 4.33 11.54
CA ARG A 317 6.96 4.07 13.00
C ARG A 317 6.61 2.61 13.34
N ASP A 318 5.74 2.00 12.55
CA ASP A 318 5.25 0.63 12.74
C ASP A 318 6.33 -0.42 12.45
N THR A 319 7.36 -0.06 11.69
CA THR A 319 8.48 -0.96 11.31
C THR A 319 9.19 -1.53 12.54
N ILE A 320 9.41 -0.71 13.56
CA ILE A 320 10.12 -1.13 14.79
C ILE A 320 9.35 -2.25 15.49
N PHE A 321 8.04 -2.10 15.64
CA PHE A 321 7.20 -3.12 16.28
C PHE A 321 7.18 -4.41 15.47
N ILE A 322 7.09 -4.32 14.14
CA ILE A 322 7.11 -5.50 13.27
C ILE A 322 8.45 -6.25 13.40
N LEU A 323 9.58 -5.52 13.41
CA LEU A 323 10.91 -6.12 13.57
C LEU A 323 11.11 -6.77 14.94
N LEU A 324 10.55 -6.19 16.01
CA LEU A 324 10.60 -6.79 17.35
C LEU A 324 9.81 -8.10 17.39
N ILE A 325 8.60 -8.14 16.81
CA ILE A 325 7.79 -9.35 16.73
C ILE A 325 8.53 -10.44 15.93
N MET A 326 9.07 -10.09 14.77
CA MET A 326 9.87 -10.98 13.92
C MET A 326 11.11 -11.52 14.63
N SER A 327 11.81 -10.68 15.39
CA SER A 327 12.94 -11.07 16.23
C SER A 327 12.57 -12.10 17.30
N THR A 328 11.43 -11.88 17.96
CA THR A 328 10.95 -12.76 19.03
C THR A 328 10.50 -14.11 18.47
N LEU A 329 9.88 -14.12 17.29
CA LEU A 329 9.53 -15.34 16.57
C LEU A 329 10.76 -16.09 16.06
N ALA A 330 11.76 -15.37 15.56
CA ALA A 330 13.03 -15.97 15.15
C ALA A 330 13.74 -16.65 16.33
N GLU A 331 13.74 -16.04 17.51
CA GLU A 331 14.28 -16.68 18.71
C GLU A 331 13.50 -17.93 19.12
N SER A 332 12.18 -17.90 18.97
CA SER A 332 11.31 -19.06 19.20
C SER A 332 11.62 -20.20 18.22
N PHE A 333 11.89 -19.89 16.94
CA PHE A 333 12.33 -20.88 15.95
C PHE A 333 13.64 -21.55 16.33
N LEU A 334 14.63 -20.74 16.72
CA LEU A 334 15.93 -21.24 17.14
C LEU A 334 15.76 -22.15 18.35
N THR A 335 14.97 -21.72 19.34
CA THR A 335 14.74 -22.46 20.59
C THR A 335 14.08 -23.81 20.37
N LEU A 336 12.91 -23.84 19.71
CA LEU A 336 12.10 -25.05 19.53
C LEU A 336 12.82 -26.16 18.75
N LYS A 337 13.63 -25.80 17.75
CA LYS A 337 14.33 -26.79 16.92
C LYS A 337 15.66 -27.27 17.46
N ALA A 338 16.21 -26.64 18.50
CA ALA A 338 17.41 -27.17 19.14
C ALA A 338 17.19 -28.55 19.78
N GLU A 339 15.93 -28.93 19.98
CA GLU A 339 15.53 -30.24 20.51
C GLU A 339 15.43 -31.33 19.42
N GLU A 340 15.27 -30.97 18.13
CA GLU A 340 15.02 -31.92 17.02
C GLU A 340 16.21 -32.13 16.05
N GLY A 341 17.35 -31.47 16.28
CA GLY A 341 18.57 -31.61 15.46
C GLY A 341 18.72 -30.59 14.33
N PHE A 342 19.98 -30.31 13.93
CA PHE A 342 20.35 -29.17 13.08
C PHE A 342 19.72 -29.21 11.67
N ILE A 343 19.61 -30.38 11.05
CA ILE A 343 19.07 -30.54 9.69
C ILE A 343 17.54 -30.33 9.70
N GLY A 344 16.84 -30.88 10.69
CA GLY A 344 15.40 -30.67 10.84
C GLY A 344 15.06 -29.22 11.21
N ALA A 345 15.99 -28.49 11.83
CA ALA A 345 15.84 -27.08 12.20
C ALA A 345 15.77 -26.16 11.00
N THR A 346 16.76 -26.24 10.11
CA THR A 346 16.87 -25.38 8.93
C THR A 346 15.74 -25.65 7.94
N ILE A 347 15.34 -26.91 7.78
CA ILE A 347 14.22 -27.30 6.90
C ILE A 347 12.90 -26.70 7.42
N GLY A 348 12.57 -26.85 8.71
CA GLY A 348 11.31 -26.32 9.25
C GLY A 348 11.22 -24.79 9.23
N ILE A 349 12.34 -24.10 9.45
CA ILE A 349 12.43 -22.64 9.29
C ILE A 349 12.22 -22.24 7.83
N GLY A 350 12.89 -22.94 6.90
CA GLY A 350 12.74 -22.73 5.47
C GLY A 350 11.30 -22.93 5.00
N GLU A 351 10.65 -24.02 5.41
CA GLU A 351 9.25 -24.30 5.11
C GLU A 351 8.30 -23.22 5.65
N THR A 352 8.57 -22.69 6.84
CA THR A 352 7.73 -21.65 7.45
C THR A 352 7.88 -20.31 6.73
N ILE A 353 9.10 -19.93 6.35
CA ILE A 353 9.36 -18.73 5.54
C ILE A 353 8.75 -18.91 4.14
N LEU A 354 8.88 -20.09 3.54
CA LEU A 354 8.31 -20.40 2.23
C LEU A 354 6.77 -20.29 2.26
N ALA A 355 6.12 -20.87 3.27
CA ALA A 355 4.67 -20.77 3.44
C ALA A 355 4.23 -19.32 3.60
N ALA A 356 4.96 -18.51 4.38
CA ALA A 356 4.68 -17.08 4.52
C ALA A 356 4.86 -16.32 3.20
N LEU A 357 5.90 -16.61 2.42
CA LEU A 357 6.13 -16.00 1.10
C LEU A 357 5.03 -16.35 0.09
N ILE A 358 4.61 -17.63 0.03
CA ILE A 358 3.50 -18.07 -0.82
C ILE A 358 2.23 -17.32 -0.43
N CYS A 359 1.95 -17.22 0.87
CA CYS A 359 0.80 -16.49 1.37
C CYS A 359 0.83 -15.02 0.94
N VAL A 360 1.98 -14.36 1.09
CA VAL A 360 2.15 -12.95 0.67
C VAL A 360 2.00 -12.80 -0.83
N LEU A 361 2.50 -13.73 -1.64
CA LEU A 361 2.38 -13.65 -3.10
C LEU A 361 0.92 -13.78 -3.58
N ILE A 362 0.11 -14.57 -2.88
CA ILE A 362 -1.33 -14.68 -3.14
C ILE A 362 -2.04 -13.40 -2.68
N VAL A 363 -1.72 -12.94 -1.48
CA VAL A 363 -2.48 -11.87 -0.80
C VAL A 363 -2.07 -10.46 -1.26
N SER A 364 -0.83 -10.27 -1.69
CA SER A 364 -0.30 -9.00 -2.19
C SER A 364 -0.88 -8.61 -3.56
N ARG A 365 -1.75 -9.43 -4.17
CA ARG A 365 -2.42 -9.09 -5.43
C ARG A 365 -3.37 -7.90 -5.20
N PRO A 366 -3.22 -6.78 -5.94
CA PRO A 366 -4.07 -5.61 -5.79
C PRO A 366 -5.56 -5.91 -5.91
N PHE A 367 -5.90 -6.88 -6.77
CA PHE A 367 -7.25 -7.37 -6.95
C PHE A 367 -7.86 -7.92 -5.65
N LEU A 368 -7.11 -8.73 -4.90
CA LEU A 368 -7.60 -9.37 -3.68
C LEU A 368 -7.84 -8.32 -2.59
N GLN A 369 -6.90 -7.39 -2.41
CA GLN A 369 -7.02 -6.30 -1.43
C GLN A 369 -8.22 -5.39 -1.72
N SER A 370 -8.37 -4.97 -2.99
CA SER A 370 -9.53 -4.17 -3.39
C SER A 370 -10.85 -4.94 -3.24
N PHE A 371 -10.85 -6.24 -3.52
CA PHE A 371 -12.02 -7.09 -3.35
C PHE A 371 -12.43 -7.24 -1.87
N LEU A 372 -11.47 -7.49 -0.98
CA LEU A 372 -11.73 -7.58 0.47
C LEU A 372 -12.24 -6.26 1.06
N LEU A 373 -11.71 -5.12 0.60
CA LEU A 373 -12.22 -3.82 1.03
C LEU A 373 -13.64 -3.54 0.52
N ALA A 374 -13.96 -3.95 -0.72
CA ALA A 374 -15.29 -3.77 -1.28
C ALA A 374 -16.34 -4.72 -0.70
N TYR A 375 -15.90 -5.92 -0.27
CA TYR A 375 -16.73 -6.99 0.29
C TYR A 375 -16.07 -7.64 1.52
N PRO A 376 -16.03 -6.93 2.66
CA PRO A 376 -15.43 -7.47 3.89
C PRO A 376 -16.21 -8.67 4.46
N GLU A 377 -17.46 -8.88 4.04
CA GLU A 377 -18.27 -10.06 4.37
C GLU A 377 -17.62 -11.39 3.95
N VAL A 378 -16.71 -11.37 2.96
CA VAL A 378 -16.00 -12.57 2.49
C VAL A 378 -15.20 -13.24 3.60
N ILE A 379 -14.82 -12.51 4.65
CA ILE A 379 -14.13 -13.08 5.82
C ILE A 379 -15.01 -14.10 6.56
N LEU A 380 -16.34 -13.92 6.57
CA LEU A 380 -17.22 -14.91 7.20
C LEU A 380 -17.18 -16.25 6.45
N LEU A 381 -16.88 -16.23 5.15
CA LEU A 381 -16.71 -17.43 4.35
C LEU A 381 -15.43 -18.19 4.71
N THR A 382 -14.37 -17.51 5.17
CA THR A 382 -13.14 -18.19 5.59
C THR A 382 -13.40 -19.12 6.78
N ILE A 383 -14.30 -18.74 7.70
CA ILE A 383 -14.72 -19.59 8.83
C ILE A 383 -15.34 -20.91 8.34
N VAL A 384 -16.20 -20.84 7.31
CA VAL A 384 -16.84 -22.02 6.74
C VAL A 384 -15.82 -22.92 6.04
N VAL A 385 -14.86 -22.32 5.32
CA VAL A 385 -13.78 -23.05 4.65
C VAL A 385 -12.85 -23.69 5.69
N ASP A 386 -12.48 -22.99 6.74
CA ASP A 386 -11.65 -23.52 7.83
C ASP A 386 -12.36 -24.65 8.57
N ALA A 387 -13.67 -24.53 8.81
CA ALA A 387 -14.48 -25.60 9.39
C ALA A 387 -14.55 -26.83 8.47
N ALA A 388 -14.63 -26.65 7.16
CA ALA A 388 -14.57 -27.73 6.18
C ALA A 388 -13.18 -28.39 6.15
N LEU A 389 -12.11 -27.60 6.18
CA LEU A 389 -10.73 -28.07 6.27
C LEU A 389 -10.47 -28.87 7.55
N GLY A 390 -11.04 -28.45 8.68
CA GLY A 390 -10.93 -29.17 9.95
C GLY A 390 -11.57 -30.56 9.92
N LYS A 391 -12.54 -30.80 9.04
CA LYS A 391 -13.16 -32.12 8.82
C LYS A 391 -12.47 -32.95 7.76
N TRP A 392 -11.43 -32.41 7.10
CA TRP A 392 -10.73 -33.08 6.02
C TRP A 392 -9.81 -34.18 6.57
N THR A 393 -10.22 -35.43 6.43
CA THR A 393 -9.48 -36.64 6.83
C THR A 393 -8.64 -37.26 5.71
N GLY A 394 -8.50 -36.59 4.56
CA GLY A 394 -7.68 -37.08 3.44
C GLY A 394 -6.17 -37.12 3.79
N LEU A 395 -5.46 -38.07 3.18
CA LEU A 395 -3.99 -38.16 3.24
C LEU A 395 -3.35 -36.87 2.71
N ARG A 396 -2.27 -36.40 3.34
CA ARG A 396 -1.55 -35.19 2.90
C ARG A 396 -0.97 -35.42 1.50
N LEU A 397 -0.94 -34.42 0.63
CA LEU A 397 -0.35 -34.54 -0.72
C LEU A 397 1.10 -35.04 -0.68
N VAL A 398 1.87 -34.61 0.32
CA VAL A 398 3.25 -35.09 0.55
C VAL A 398 3.28 -36.58 0.93
N GLU A 399 2.26 -37.08 1.65
CA GLU A 399 2.11 -38.51 1.93
C GLU A 399 1.73 -39.29 0.68
N TYR A 400 0.91 -38.74 -0.20
CA TYR A 400 0.60 -39.36 -1.49
C TYR A 400 1.87 -39.56 -2.34
N PHE A 401 2.76 -38.57 -2.38
CA PHE A 401 4.05 -38.71 -3.06
C PHE A 401 4.98 -39.73 -2.37
N ARG A 402 5.01 -39.77 -1.03
CA ARG A 402 5.85 -40.71 -0.28
C ARG A 402 5.35 -42.16 -0.33
N PHE A 403 4.02 -42.39 -0.33
CA PHE A 403 3.43 -43.72 -0.39
C PHE A 403 3.28 -44.26 -1.81
N LYS A 404 3.53 -43.46 -2.84
CA LYS A 404 3.58 -43.94 -4.22
C LYS A 404 4.68 -45.00 -4.42
N GLU A 405 5.81 -44.87 -3.75
CA GLU A 405 6.90 -45.87 -3.77
C GLU A 405 6.51 -47.18 -3.08
N VAL A 406 5.73 -47.11 -1.99
CA VAL A 406 5.31 -48.30 -1.23
C VAL A 406 4.16 -49.04 -1.92
N LEU A 407 3.20 -48.32 -2.50
CA LEU A 407 2.11 -48.91 -3.30
C LEU A 407 2.61 -49.58 -4.57
N SER A 408 3.71 -49.09 -5.14
CA SER A 408 4.38 -49.73 -6.29
C SER A 408 4.94 -51.12 -5.95
N HIS A 409 5.36 -51.37 -4.71
CA HIS A 409 5.93 -52.66 -4.29
C HIS A 409 4.88 -53.67 -3.81
N LEU A 410 3.64 -53.23 -3.55
CA LEU A 410 2.50 -54.10 -3.20
C LEU A 410 1.75 -54.63 -4.43
N GLN A 411 2.13 -54.20 -5.65
CA GLN A 411 1.60 -54.74 -6.91
C GLN A 411 2.53 -55.78 -7.56
N GLU A 412 3.70 -56.05 -6.98
CA GLU A 412 4.68 -57.03 -7.50
C GLU A 412 4.78 -58.33 -6.67
N GLU A 413 3.98 -58.49 -5.61
CA GLU A 413 3.67 -59.80 -4.97
C GLU A 413 2.22 -60.20 -5.28
#